data_AF-A0A6J6LCT4-F1
#
_entry.id   AF-A0A6J6LCT4-F1
#
_cell.length_a   1.000
_cell.length_b   1.000
_cell.length_c   1.000
_cell.angle_alpha   90.00
_cell.angle_beta   90.00
_cell.angle_gamma   90.00
#
_symmetry.space_group_name_H-M   'P 1'
#
loop_
_entity.id
_entity.type
_entity.pdbx_description
1 polymer ?
#
loop_
_entity_poly.entity_id
_entity_poly.type
_entity_poly.pdbx_seq_one_letter_code
_entity_poly.pdbx_strand_id
1 'polypeptide(L)'
;MRKLLSVFLTLFFLSAPLPFASAESVIVRITSTLHQNFTGEFRNDDLAQELTPSGRLGLLVFTPLSTSKIWVIDPALIDEVVAMSGDYKLATDAAPAGKEIATAWLAQLKKNTAANDVVALAYGNPDVVMAKRLAPGELKIYYSYGKMALEIALGRVVRSEPNGGWSKGSSKLSPLLRKSFGDDRKNLTRLSKVVNVPDVVQLRVRLGRLLSSSLDAESRAYFSFNAKTAVDAQLHRLRVNPGKYRLTTEKAVLPVTVINDFPIDVTVDIQMLAMNTRIIVDSFTGVKLAANSKRQLELNAFVIAPGQTIVFAQIVDSEGSDVAPAAVLALNATVIDPRLTWFTTGAAILLLLAAIAQSVRRVRKGRQSEI
;
A
#
# COMPACT_ATOMS: atom_id res chain seq x y z
N MET A 1 -19.27 -81.00 26.91
CA MET A 1 -18.80 -79.60 26.96
C MET A 1 -18.02 -79.14 25.71
N ARG A 2 -18.21 -79.73 24.52
CA ARG A 2 -17.52 -79.32 23.27
C ARG A 2 -18.41 -78.65 22.22
N LYS A 3 -19.74 -78.69 22.37
CA LYS A 3 -20.71 -78.10 21.41
C LYS A 3 -21.23 -76.72 21.81
N LEU A 4 -21.03 -76.28 23.06
CA LEU A 4 -21.41 -74.95 23.55
C LEU A 4 -20.32 -73.88 23.29
N LEU A 5 -19.06 -74.29 23.07
CA LEU A 5 -17.97 -73.36 22.80
C LEU A 5 -17.95 -72.83 21.35
N SER A 6 -18.48 -73.61 20.39
CA SER A 6 -18.52 -73.21 18.97
C SER A 6 -19.63 -72.21 18.63
N VAL A 7 -20.68 -72.11 19.44
CA VAL A 7 -21.78 -71.15 19.23
C VAL A 7 -21.41 -69.75 19.76
N PHE A 8 -20.59 -69.68 20.82
CA PHE A 8 -20.12 -68.40 21.34
C PHE A 8 -19.02 -67.76 20.47
N LEU A 9 -18.21 -68.56 19.78
CA LEU A 9 -17.16 -68.04 18.89
C LEU A 9 -17.69 -67.52 17.55
N THR A 10 -18.86 -68.00 17.11
CA THR A 10 -19.51 -67.53 15.87
C THR A 10 -20.36 -66.28 16.08
N LEU A 11 -20.94 -66.07 17.27
CA LEU A 11 -21.66 -64.82 17.58
C LEU A 11 -20.74 -63.61 17.84
N PHE A 12 -19.48 -63.83 18.26
CA PHE A 12 -18.52 -62.74 18.51
C PHE A 12 -18.00 -62.09 17.20
N PHE A 13 -18.08 -62.80 16.06
CA PHE A 13 -17.70 -62.26 14.75
C PHE A 13 -18.82 -61.49 14.03
N LEU A 14 -20.08 -61.59 14.49
CA LEU A 14 -21.20 -60.79 13.93
C LEU A 14 -21.38 -59.41 14.60
N SER A 15 -20.73 -59.17 15.74
CA SER A 15 -20.82 -57.92 16.51
C SER A 15 -19.50 -57.17 16.61
N ALA A 16 -18.43 -57.66 15.97
CA ALA A 16 -17.21 -56.89 15.82
C ALA A 16 -17.53 -55.65 14.96
N PRO A 17 -17.30 -54.42 15.45
CA PRO A 17 -17.45 -53.24 14.62
C PRO A 17 -16.51 -53.42 13.42
N LEU A 18 -17.08 -53.41 12.22
CA LEU A 18 -16.28 -53.33 11.00
C LEU A 18 -15.28 -52.19 11.20
N PRO A 19 -13.97 -52.41 11.01
CA PRO A 19 -13.05 -51.28 11.02
C PRO A 19 -13.55 -50.33 9.95
N PHE A 20 -14.01 -49.14 10.34
CA PHE A 20 -14.23 -48.05 9.41
C PHE A 20 -12.86 -47.79 8.78
N ALA A 21 -12.63 -48.35 7.60
CA ALA A 21 -11.50 -48.00 6.78
C ALA A 21 -11.69 -46.53 6.41
N SER A 22 -11.11 -45.64 7.22
CA SER A 22 -10.98 -44.23 6.86
C SER A 22 -10.04 -44.20 5.66
N ALA A 23 -10.58 -44.09 4.45
CA ALA A 23 -9.78 -43.90 3.26
C ALA A 23 -8.95 -42.63 3.48
N GLU A 24 -7.62 -42.75 3.45
CA GLU A 24 -6.71 -41.62 3.62
C GLU A 24 -7.03 -40.56 2.56
N SER A 25 -7.53 -39.40 3.00
CA SER A 25 -7.96 -38.35 2.09
C SER A 25 -6.75 -37.78 1.34
N VAL A 26 -6.83 -37.74 0.01
CA VAL A 26 -5.75 -37.19 -0.82
C VAL A 26 -5.78 -35.66 -0.76
N ILE A 27 -4.66 -35.03 -0.41
CA ILE A 27 -4.53 -33.57 -0.38
C ILE A 27 -4.24 -33.06 -1.80
N VAL A 28 -5.12 -32.22 -2.33
CA VAL A 28 -4.92 -31.51 -3.61
C VAL A 28 -4.65 -30.05 -3.35
N ARG A 29 -3.54 -29.52 -3.86
CA ARG A 29 -3.10 -28.13 -3.64
C ARG A 29 -3.26 -27.32 -4.92
N ILE A 30 -4.12 -26.30 -4.86
CA ILE A 30 -4.35 -25.35 -5.94
C ILE A 30 -3.65 -24.05 -5.58
N THR A 31 -2.40 -23.95 -6.00
CA THR A 31 -1.51 -22.80 -5.77
C THR A 31 -0.68 -22.53 -7.03
N SER A 32 -0.29 -21.28 -7.27
CA SER A 32 0.58 -20.88 -8.39
C SER A 32 1.49 -19.71 -7.98
N THR A 33 2.31 -19.26 -8.93
CA THR A 33 2.97 -17.95 -8.85
C THR A 33 1.95 -16.82 -9.06
N LEU A 34 2.41 -15.58 -9.02
CA LEU A 34 1.62 -14.40 -9.38
C LEU A 34 1.56 -14.24 -10.89
N HIS A 35 0.37 -14.01 -11.42
CA HIS A 35 0.14 -13.77 -12.85
C HIS A 35 -0.35 -12.36 -13.14
N GLN A 36 -1.05 -11.76 -12.18
CA GLN A 36 -1.63 -10.42 -12.28
C GLN A 36 -0.82 -9.39 -11.51
N ASN A 37 -0.60 -8.25 -12.15
CA ASN A 37 -0.05 -7.03 -11.59
C ASN A 37 -0.96 -6.44 -10.52
N PHE A 38 -0.41 -5.55 -9.70
CA PHE A 38 -1.12 -4.86 -8.64
C PHE A 38 -2.14 -3.84 -9.17
N THR A 39 -2.06 -3.48 -10.46
CA THR A 39 -3.02 -2.67 -11.21
C THR A 39 -4.18 -3.49 -11.82
N GLY A 40 -4.09 -4.82 -11.83
CA GLY A 40 -5.13 -5.71 -12.37
C GLY A 40 -4.86 -6.26 -13.79
N GLU A 41 -3.77 -5.86 -14.44
CA GLU A 41 -3.36 -6.44 -15.74
C GLU A 41 -2.59 -7.74 -15.53
N PHE A 42 -2.73 -8.70 -16.44
CA PHE A 42 -1.97 -9.95 -16.41
C PHE A 42 -0.60 -9.75 -17.05
N ARG A 43 0.47 -10.20 -16.40
CA ARG A 43 1.84 -10.09 -16.92
C ARG A 43 1.98 -10.77 -18.27
N ASN A 44 1.34 -11.93 -18.43
CA ASN A 44 1.31 -12.77 -19.63
C ASN A 44 0.13 -13.77 -19.53
N ASP A 45 0.03 -14.66 -20.51
CA ASP A 45 -1.01 -15.71 -20.58
C ASP A 45 -0.55 -17.06 -19.96
N ASP A 46 0.49 -17.09 -19.13
CA ASP A 46 1.00 -18.34 -18.54
C ASP A 46 -0.06 -19.04 -17.68
N LEU A 47 -0.88 -18.29 -16.95
CA LEU A 47 -2.00 -18.85 -16.20
C LEU A 47 -3.01 -19.56 -17.12
N ALA A 48 -3.30 -19.02 -18.31
CA ALA A 48 -4.18 -19.69 -19.26
C ALA A 48 -3.63 -21.06 -19.65
N GLN A 49 -2.31 -21.17 -19.85
CA GLN A 49 -1.64 -22.45 -20.14
C GLN A 49 -1.73 -23.42 -18.95
N GLU A 50 -1.55 -22.95 -17.71
CA GLU A 50 -1.69 -23.79 -16.52
C GLU A 50 -3.10 -24.37 -16.34
N LEU A 51 -4.13 -23.65 -16.77
CA LEU A 51 -5.54 -24.01 -16.62
C LEU A 51 -6.06 -24.98 -17.71
N THR A 52 -5.35 -25.13 -18.83
CA THR A 52 -5.72 -26.11 -19.87
C THR A 52 -5.79 -27.54 -19.30
N PRO A 53 -6.55 -28.48 -19.89
CA PRO A 53 -6.65 -29.85 -19.37
C PRO A 53 -5.30 -30.57 -19.20
N SER A 54 -4.32 -30.27 -20.04
CA SER A 54 -2.94 -30.77 -19.96
C SER A 54 -2.02 -29.91 -19.08
N GLY A 55 -2.46 -28.71 -18.70
CA GLY A 55 -1.72 -27.78 -17.87
C GLY A 55 -1.63 -28.24 -16.41
N ARG A 56 -0.67 -27.69 -15.67
CA ARG A 56 -0.39 -28.07 -14.28
C ARG A 56 -1.61 -27.99 -13.36
N LEU A 57 -2.41 -26.93 -13.45
CA LEU A 57 -3.63 -26.75 -12.66
C LEU A 57 -4.81 -27.52 -13.25
N GLY A 58 -4.86 -27.68 -14.58
CA GLY A 58 -5.89 -28.50 -15.23
C GLY A 58 -5.77 -29.97 -14.89
N LEU A 59 -4.57 -30.55 -14.82
CA LEU A 59 -4.36 -31.94 -14.41
C LEU A 59 -4.92 -32.24 -13.01
N LEU A 60 -4.94 -31.26 -12.11
CA LEU A 60 -5.49 -31.41 -10.75
C LEU A 60 -7.02 -31.39 -10.74
N VAL A 61 -7.65 -30.79 -11.75
CA VAL A 61 -9.09 -30.49 -11.79
C VAL A 61 -9.83 -31.36 -12.83
N PHE A 62 -9.25 -31.64 -13.99
CA PHE A 62 -9.91 -32.42 -15.05
C PHE A 62 -9.69 -33.94 -14.93
N THR A 63 -8.69 -34.40 -14.17
CA THR A 63 -8.44 -35.84 -13.98
C THR A 63 -9.52 -36.47 -13.08
N PRO A 64 -10.04 -37.67 -13.42
CA PRO A 64 -11.02 -38.38 -12.58
C PRO A 64 -10.50 -38.57 -11.15
N LEU A 65 -11.30 -38.17 -10.17
CA LEU A 65 -10.85 -38.08 -8.79
C LEU A 65 -11.31 -39.31 -7.98
N SER A 66 -10.43 -39.82 -7.11
CA SER A 66 -10.83 -40.65 -5.96
C SER A 66 -11.88 -39.91 -5.11
N THR A 67 -12.71 -40.66 -4.37
CA THR A 67 -13.91 -40.15 -3.70
C THR A 67 -13.66 -39.28 -2.47
N SER A 68 -12.47 -39.35 -1.84
CA SER A 68 -12.15 -38.56 -0.63
C SER A 68 -10.93 -37.66 -0.85
N LYS A 69 -11.14 -36.33 -0.91
CA LYS A 69 -10.08 -35.33 -1.10
C LYS A 69 -10.22 -34.15 -0.16
N ILE A 70 -9.08 -33.57 0.22
CA ILE A 70 -8.99 -32.27 0.89
C ILE A 70 -8.37 -31.29 -0.09
N TRP A 71 -9.13 -30.26 -0.48
CA TRP A 71 -8.69 -29.20 -1.38
C TRP A 71 -8.09 -28.06 -0.57
N VAL A 72 -6.82 -27.78 -0.79
CA VAL A 72 -6.10 -26.67 -0.16
C VAL A 72 -5.85 -25.63 -1.25
N ILE A 73 -6.57 -24.52 -1.19
CA ILE A 73 -6.67 -23.58 -2.30
C ILE A 73 -6.11 -22.21 -1.87
N ASP A 74 -5.25 -21.62 -2.70
CA ASP A 74 -4.88 -20.20 -2.60
C ASP A 74 -6.01 -19.33 -3.18
N PRO A 75 -6.71 -18.54 -2.36
CA PRO A 75 -7.80 -17.70 -2.84
C PRO A 75 -7.36 -16.62 -3.83
N ALA A 76 -6.11 -16.15 -3.75
CA ALA A 76 -5.62 -15.13 -4.70
C ALA A 76 -5.47 -15.68 -6.11
N LEU A 77 -5.10 -16.96 -6.25
CA LEU A 77 -5.11 -17.63 -7.55
C LEU A 77 -6.53 -17.73 -8.10
N ILE A 78 -7.52 -18.05 -7.25
CA ILE A 78 -8.91 -18.14 -7.70
C ILE A 78 -9.44 -16.77 -8.14
N ASP A 79 -9.10 -15.69 -7.43
CA ASP A 79 -9.42 -14.32 -7.86
C ASP A 79 -8.84 -14.01 -9.25
N GLU A 80 -7.60 -14.44 -9.54
CA GLU A 80 -7.01 -14.30 -10.89
C GLU A 80 -7.79 -15.11 -11.93
N VAL A 81 -8.16 -16.35 -11.64
CA VAL A 81 -8.96 -17.14 -12.59
C VAL A 81 -10.34 -16.52 -12.82
N VAL A 82 -10.96 -15.97 -11.77
CA VAL A 82 -12.24 -15.24 -11.89
C VAL A 82 -12.06 -13.99 -12.74
N ALA A 83 -11.01 -13.19 -12.52
CA ALA A 83 -10.71 -12.03 -13.36
C ALA A 83 -10.47 -12.44 -14.83
N MET A 84 -9.75 -13.53 -15.07
CA MET A 84 -9.48 -14.07 -16.41
C MET A 84 -10.74 -14.59 -17.11
N SER A 85 -11.76 -15.06 -16.38
CA SER A 85 -13.05 -15.46 -16.96
C SER A 85 -13.90 -14.28 -17.45
N GLY A 86 -13.54 -13.05 -17.07
CA GLY A 86 -14.15 -11.81 -17.55
C GLY A 86 -13.39 -11.19 -18.72
N ASP A 87 -13.56 -9.88 -18.89
CA ASP A 87 -12.79 -9.10 -19.87
C ASP A 87 -11.48 -8.64 -19.22
N TYR A 88 -10.44 -9.46 -19.34
CA TYR A 88 -9.12 -9.18 -18.79
C TYR A 88 -8.17 -8.60 -19.85
N LYS A 89 -7.08 -7.97 -19.38
CA LYS A 89 -6.04 -7.39 -20.22
C LYS A 89 -4.68 -7.97 -19.87
N LEU A 90 -3.85 -8.14 -20.90
CA LEU A 90 -2.43 -8.37 -20.74
C LEU A 90 -1.70 -7.04 -20.54
N ALA A 91 -0.55 -7.08 -19.88
CA ALA A 91 0.38 -5.96 -19.77
C ALA A 91 1.09 -5.66 -21.11
N THR A 92 0.90 -6.52 -22.11
CA THR A 92 1.32 -6.35 -23.49
C THR A 92 0.11 -6.10 -24.38
N ASP A 93 0.32 -5.64 -25.61
CA ASP A 93 -0.76 -5.43 -26.60
C ASP A 93 -1.29 -6.74 -27.23
N ALA A 94 -0.90 -7.90 -26.70
CA ALA A 94 -1.35 -9.19 -27.20
C ALA A 94 -2.82 -9.46 -26.82
N ALA A 95 -3.53 -10.20 -27.68
CA ALA A 95 -4.92 -10.58 -27.43
C ALA A 95 -4.99 -11.67 -26.33
N PRO A 96 -5.82 -11.48 -25.29
CA PRO A 96 -6.00 -12.49 -24.24
C PRO A 96 -6.73 -13.74 -24.77
N ALA A 97 -6.20 -14.93 -24.47
CA ALA A 97 -6.78 -16.21 -24.92
C ALA A 97 -7.42 -17.07 -23.81
N GLY A 98 -7.39 -16.60 -22.56
CA GLY A 98 -7.69 -17.41 -21.37
C GLY A 98 -9.15 -17.44 -20.92
N LYS A 99 -10.05 -16.65 -21.52
CA LYS A 99 -11.41 -16.43 -20.99
C LYS A 99 -12.23 -17.73 -20.93
N GLU A 100 -12.30 -18.45 -22.03
CA GLU A 100 -13.04 -19.71 -22.12
C GLU A 100 -12.37 -20.81 -21.28
N ILE A 101 -11.02 -20.82 -21.25
CA ILE A 101 -10.24 -21.79 -20.47
C ILE A 101 -10.51 -21.60 -18.97
N ALA A 102 -10.43 -20.36 -18.46
CA ALA A 102 -10.69 -20.03 -17.07
C ALA A 102 -12.14 -20.33 -16.67
N THR A 103 -13.10 -20.03 -17.55
CA THR A 103 -14.52 -20.34 -17.34
C THR A 103 -14.75 -21.85 -17.18
N ALA A 104 -14.19 -22.65 -18.09
CA ALA A 104 -14.31 -24.11 -18.05
C ALA A 104 -13.62 -24.69 -16.81
N TRP A 105 -12.41 -24.21 -16.48
CA TRP A 105 -11.66 -24.67 -15.33
C TRP A 105 -12.38 -24.35 -14.00
N LEU A 106 -12.93 -23.14 -13.84
CA LEU A 106 -13.70 -22.76 -12.64
C LEU A 106 -14.96 -23.62 -12.47
N ALA A 107 -15.68 -23.88 -13.55
CA ALA A 107 -16.86 -24.74 -13.51
C ALA A 107 -16.49 -26.16 -13.02
N GLN A 108 -15.38 -26.71 -13.52
CA GLN A 108 -14.90 -28.02 -13.11
C GLN A 108 -14.40 -28.02 -11.65
N LEU A 109 -13.69 -26.97 -11.22
CA LEU A 109 -13.25 -26.84 -9.82
C LEU A 109 -14.45 -26.82 -8.88
N LYS A 110 -15.50 -26.06 -9.19
CA LYS A 110 -16.73 -26.00 -8.40
C LYS A 110 -17.39 -27.37 -8.27
N LYS A 111 -17.50 -28.10 -9.38
CA LYS A 111 -18.04 -29.47 -9.42
C LYS A 111 -17.24 -30.41 -8.53
N ASN A 112 -15.91 -30.38 -8.63
CA ASN A 112 -15.04 -31.27 -7.87
C ASN A 112 -14.98 -30.95 -6.39
N THR A 113 -15.10 -29.68 -6.03
CA THR A 113 -15.04 -29.25 -4.63
C THR A 113 -16.38 -29.41 -3.93
N ALA A 114 -17.52 -29.47 -4.64
CA ALA A 114 -18.88 -29.44 -4.08
C ALA A 114 -19.14 -30.37 -2.87
N ALA A 115 -18.65 -31.61 -2.91
CA ALA A 115 -18.84 -32.59 -1.83
C ALA A 115 -17.57 -32.85 -1.00
N ASN A 116 -16.46 -32.17 -1.31
CA ASN A 116 -15.18 -32.36 -0.64
C ASN A 116 -14.89 -31.27 0.40
N ASP A 117 -13.94 -31.56 1.27
CA ASP A 117 -13.37 -30.60 2.22
C ASP A 117 -12.55 -29.55 1.46
N VAL A 118 -12.80 -28.28 1.75
CA VAL A 118 -12.07 -27.15 1.17
C VAL A 118 -11.46 -26.30 2.29
N VAL A 119 -10.17 -26.04 2.16
CA VAL A 119 -9.37 -25.21 3.07
C VAL A 119 -8.79 -24.03 2.28
N ALA A 120 -9.22 -22.84 2.64
CA ALA A 120 -8.67 -21.57 2.15
C ALA A 120 -7.34 -21.27 2.86
N LEU A 121 -6.28 -21.10 2.06
CA LEU A 121 -5.02 -20.53 2.50
C LEU A 121 -5.18 -19.01 2.76
N ALA A 122 -4.19 -18.41 3.42
CA ALA A 122 -4.08 -16.96 3.46
C ALA A 122 -3.96 -16.42 2.02
N TYR A 123 -4.63 -15.30 1.74
CA TYR A 123 -4.66 -14.68 0.42
C TYR A 123 -3.23 -14.47 -0.14
N GLY A 124 -2.91 -15.13 -1.25
CA GLY A 124 -1.60 -15.04 -1.89
C GLY A 124 -0.57 -16.05 -1.38
N ASN A 125 -0.99 -17.00 -0.54
CA ASN A 125 -0.16 -18.02 0.07
C ASN A 125 1.23 -17.49 0.56
N PRO A 126 1.25 -16.44 1.41
CA PRO A 126 2.49 -15.91 1.95
C PRO A 126 3.23 -16.96 2.79
N ASP A 127 4.57 -16.88 2.81
CA ASP A 127 5.37 -17.55 3.85
C ASP A 127 4.89 -17.06 5.23
N VAL A 128 4.23 -17.95 5.96
CA VAL A 128 3.58 -17.65 7.24
C VAL A 128 4.60 -17.22 8.30
N VAL A 129 5.80 -17.80 8.31
CA VAL A 129 6.84 -17.44 9.28
C VAL A 129 7.33 -16.02 8.99
N MET A 130 7.59 -15.72 7.72
CA MET A 130 7.99 -14.38 7.31
C MET A 130 6.88 -13.35 7.54
N ALA A 131 5.64 -13.67 7.21
CA ALA A 131 4.47 -12.81 7.41
C ALA A 131 4.24 -12.51 8.89
N LYS A 132 4.37 -13.50 9.79
CA LYS A 132 4.30 -13.29 11.25
C LYS A 132 5.35 -12.28 11.73
N ARG A 133 6.56 -12.32 11.17
CA ARG A 133 7.65 -11.40 11.54
C ARG A 133 7.46 -9.99 10.98
N LEU A 134 7.04 -9.86 9.73
CA LEU A 134 7.00 -8.55 9.03
C LEU A 134 5.64 -7.84 9.16
N ALA A 135 4.56 -8.60 9.29
CA ALA A 135 3.19 -8.11 9.19
C ALA A 135 2.19 -8.98 10.00
N PRO A 136 2.37 -9.16 11.32
CA PRO A 136 1.54 -10.05 12.13
C PRO A 136 0.05 -9.65 12.13
N GLY A 137 -0.25 -8.35 12.10
CA GLY A 137 -1.62 -7.84 11.99
C GLY A 137 -2.27 -8.13 10.63
N GLU A 138 -1.51 -7.95 9.53
CA GLU A 138 -2.01 -8.22 8.18
C GLU A 138 -2.23 -9.70 7.92
N LEU A 139 -1.43 -10.59 8.52
CA LEU A 139 -1.60 -12.03 8.31
C LEU A 139 -3.01 -12.50 8.69
N LYS A 140 -3.59 -11.97 9.77
CA LYS A 140 -4.98 -12.26 10.15
C LYS A 140 -5.97 -11.79 9.06
N ILE A 141 -5.70 -10.62 8.49
CA ILE A 141 -6.49 -10.04 7.39
C ILE A 141 -6.38 -10.91 6.13
N TYR A 142 -5.19 -11.43 5.82
CA TYR A 142 -5.00 -12.31 4.66
C TYR A 142 -5.79 -13.62 4.78
N TYR A 143 -5.91 -14.19 5.98
CA TYR A 143 -6.76 -15.36 6.22
C TYR A 143 -8.25 -15.03 6.13
N SER A 144 -8.70 -13.94 6.78
CA SER A 144 -10.13 -13.59 6.76
C SER A 144 -10.60 -13.21 5.35
N TYR A 145 -9.81 -12.38 4.65
CA TYR A 145 -10.09 -11.99 3.27
C TYR A 145 -10.02 -13.20 2.34
N GLY A 146 -8.96 -14.03 2.46
CA GLY A 146 -8.80 -15.22 1.63
C GLY A 146 -9.96 -16.21 1.77
N LYS A 147 -10.41 -16.45 3.01
CA LYS A 147 -11.61 -17.27 3.25
C LYS A 147 -12.83 -16.69 2.53
N MET A 148 -13.13 -15.42 2.75
CA MET A 148 -14.30 -14.75 2.16
C MET A 148 -14.26 -14.78 0.62
N ALA A 149 -13.11 -14.45 0.03
CA ALA A 149 -12.92 -14.47 -1.42
C ALA A 149 -13.18 -15.86 -2.01
N LEU A 150 -12.64 -16.92 -1.37
CA LEU A 150 -12.86 -18.28 -1.84
C LEU A 150 -14.32 -18.74 -1.68
N GLU A 151 -14.99 -18.36 -0.60
CA GLU A 151 -16.41 -18.67 -0.39
C GLU A 151 -17.29 -18.04 -1.48
N ILE A 152 -17.03 -16.77 -1.81
CA ILE A 152 -17.70 -16.06 -2.89
C ILE A 152 -17.43 -16.76 -4.23
N ALA A 153 -16.16 -17.06 -4.53
CA ALA A 153 -15.78 -17.66 -5.80
C ALA A 153 -16.41 -19.05 -6.00
N LEU A 154 -16.43 -19.89 -4.97
CA LEU A 154 -17.00 -21.25 -5.03
C LEU A 154 -18.51 -21.30 -4.80
N GLY A 155 -19.13 -20.26 -4.24
CA GLY A 155 -20.54 -20.24 -3.90
C GLY A 155 -20.90 -21.17 -2.73
N ARG A 156 -19.96 -21.42 -1.82
CA ARG A 156 -20.15 -22.30 -0.65
C ARG A 156 -19.24 -21.91 0.50
N VAL A 157 -19.57 -22.37 1.70
CA VAL A 157 -18.70 -22.20 2.87
C VAL A 157 -17.43 -23.06 2.75
N VAL A 158 -16.33 -22.54 3.26
CA VAL A 158 -15.02 -23.22 3.31
C VAL A 158 -14.40 -23.07 4.70
N ARG A 159 -13.43 -23.93 5.01
CA ARG A 159 -12.62 -23.78 6.23
C ARG A 159 -11.42 -22.89 5.94
N SER A 160 -10.89 -22.24 6.97
CA SER A 160 -9.57 -21.61 6.92
C SER A 160 -8.86 -21.89 8.23
N GLU A 161 -7.55 -22.05 8.20
CA GLU A 161 -6.74 -22.33 9.39
C GLU A 161 -5.75 -21.20 9.63
N PRO A 162 -6.13 -20.20 10.45
CA PRO A 162 -5.33 -19.00 10.66
C PRO A 162 -3.98 -19.25 11.37
N ASN A 163 -3.79 -20.45 11.92
CA ASN A 163 -2.53 -20.87 12.53
C ASN A 163 -1.49 -21.35 11.49
N GLY A 164 -1.89 -21.53 10.22
CA GLY A 164 -0.98 -21.72 9.09
C GLY A 164 -0.49 -23.14 8.84
N GLY A 165 -1.19 -24.17 9.35
CA GLY A 165 -0.82 -25.57 9.16
C GLY A 165 -0.76 -26.01 7.70
N TRP A 166 -1.46 -25.31 6.80
CA TRP A 166 -1.57 -25.70 5.40
C TRP A 166 -0.63 -24.97 4.44
N SER A 167 -0.10 -23.79 4.77
CA SER A 167 0.84 -23.10 3.88
C SER A 167 2.20 -23.81 3.91
N LYS A 168 2.90 -23.83 2.77
CA LYS A 168 4.20 -24.51 2.61
C LYS A 168 5.21 -23.62 1.90
N GLY A 169 6.47 -23.85 2.23
CA GLY A 169 7.63 -23.21 1.60
C GLY A 169 8.10 -21.95 2.33
N SER A 170 9.32 -21.54 2.00
CA SER A 170 10.00 -20.39 2.60
C SER A 170 10.26 -19.34 1.54
N SER A 171 9.93 -18.09 1.86
CA SER A 171 10.12 -16.95 0.95
C SER A 171 11.60 -16.58 0.85
N LYS A 172 12.07 -16.38 -0.38
CA LYS A 172 13.43 -15.91 -0.68
C LYS A 172 13.51 -14.38 -0.82
N LEU A 173 12.57 -13.64 -0.23
CA LEU A 173 12.55 -12.18 -0.27
C LEU A 173 13.84 -11.60 0.34
N SER A 174 14.56 -10.79 -0.45
CA SER A 174 15.83 -10.18 -0.04
C SER A 174 15.62 -9.10 1.03
N PRO A 175 16.65 -8.73 1.83
CA PRO A 175 16.52 -7.67 2.84
C PRO A 175 16.00 -6.33 2.30
N LEU A 176 16.46 -5.93 1.11
CA LEU A 176 15.99 -4.71 0.44
C LEU A 176 14.50 -4.77 0.11
N LEU A 177 14.04 -5.90 -0.46
CA LEU A 177 12.63 -6.07 -0.80
C LEU A 177 11.74 -6.23 0.45
N ARG A 178 12.26 -6.81 1.54
CA ARG A 178 11.57 -6.83 2.84
C ARG A 178 11.36 -5.43 3.39
N LYS A 179 12.36 -4.55 3.26
CA LYS A 179 12.24 -3.14 3.63
C LYS A 179 11.16 -2.45 2.80
N SER A 180 11.23 -2.57 1.47
CA SER A 180 10.22 -2.00 0.57
C SER A 180 8.80 -2.48 0.91
N PHE A 181 8.60 -3.79 1.05
CA PHE A 181 7.33 -4.38 1.47
C PHE A 181 6.84 -3.80 2.81
N GLY A 182 7.75 -3.65 3.79
CA GLY A 182 7.43 -3.08 5.10
C GLY A 182 7.00 -1.62 5.02
N ASP A 183 7.68 -0.82 4.21
CA ASP A 183 7.38 0.60 3.99
C ASP A 183 6.03 0.76 3.26
N ASP A 184 5.83 0.02 2.16
CA ASP A 184 4.59 0.01 1.38
C ASP A 184 3.38 -0.40 2.24
N ARG A 185 3.53 -1.48 3.01
CA ARG A 185 2.50 -1.93 3.96
C ARG A 185 2.16 -0.85 4.97
N LYS A 186 3.16 -0.26 5.62
CA LYS A 186 2.95 0.79 6.64
C LYS A 186 2.25 2.00 6.03
N ASN A 187 2.66 2.43 4.84
CA ASN A 187 2.05 3.56 4.13
C ASN A 187 0.56 3.31 3.87
N LEU A 188 0.20 2.12 3.36
CA LEU A 188 -1.20 1.77 3.15
C LEU A 188 -1.98 1.62 4.46
N THR A 189 -1.38 1.07 5.51
CA THR A 189 -2.04 1.01 6.84
C THR A 189 -2.38 2.42 7.32
N ARG A 190 -1.44 3.37 7.22
CA ARG A 190 -1.67 4.75 7.63
C ARG A 190 -2.71 5.45 6.75
N LEU A 191 -2.63 5.31 5.43
CA LEU A 191 -3.65 5.81 4.51
C LEU A 191 -5.05 5.26 4.86
N SER A 192 -5.14 3.96 5.14
CA SER A 192 -6.41 3.29 5.44
C SER A 192 -7.09 3.73 6.73
N LYS A 193 -6.39 4.42 7.63
CA LYS A 193 -7.00 5.04 8.82
C LYS A 193 -7.97 6.17 8.47
N VAL A 194 -7.67 6.88 7.39
CA VAL A 194 -8.43 8.05 6.94
C VAL A 194 -9.25 7.72 5.68
N VAL A 195 -8.72 6.85 4.82
CA VAL A 195 -9.32 6.50 3.53
C VAL A 195 -9.62 5.01 3.47
N ASN A 196 -10.83 4.62 3.85
CA ASN A 196 -11.28 3.24 3.82
C ASN A 196 -12.11 2.93 2.55
N VAL A 197 -11.44 2.77 1.42
CA VAL A 197 -12.06 2.44 0.12
C VAL A 197 -11.61 1.05 -0.38
N PRO A 198 -12.45 0.35 -1.18
CA PRO A 198 -12.15 -1.01 -1.65
C PRO A 198 -10.78 -1.17 -2.29
N ASP A 199 -10.36 -0.26 -3.17
CA ASP A 199 -9.06 -0.35 -3.88
C ASP A 199 -7.86 -0.35 -2.92
N VAL A 200 -7.90 0.46 -1.87
CA VAL A 200 -6.82 0.55 -0.87
C VAL A 200 -6.78 -0.73 -0.04
N VAL A 201 -7.95 -1.24 0.37
CA VAL A 201 -8.07 -2.51 1.11
C VAL A 201 -7.57 -3.68 0.25
N GLN A 202 -7.96 -3.72 -1.02
CA GLN A 202 -7.55 -4.76 -1.97
C GLN A 202 -6.04 -4.72 -2.20
N LEU A 203 -5.46 -3.52 -2.36
CA LEU A 203 -4.02 -3.37 -2.51
C LEU A 203 -3.26 -3.87 -1.27
N ARG A 204 -3.76 -3.59 -0.06
CA ARG A 204 -3.18 -4.11 1.19
C ARG A 204 -3.12 -5.62 1.23
N VAL A 205 -4.22 -6.32 0.91
CA VAL A 205 -4.23 -7.79 0.90
C VAL A 205 -3.35 -8.36 -0.21
N ARG A 206 -3.30 -7.70 -1.38
CA ARG A 206 -2.43 -8.11 -2.49
C ARG A 206 -0.95 -8.01 -2.12
N LEU A 207 -0.51 -7.10 -1.25
CA LEU A 207 0.90 -7.03 -0.82
C LEU A 207 1.37 -8.35 -0.18
N GLY A 208 0.49 -9.09 0.50
CA GLY A 208 0.80 -10.38 1.10
C GLY A 208 1.38 -11.39 0.10
N ARG A 209 0.97 -11.29 -1.16
CA ARG A 209 1.43 -12.14 -2.27
C ARG A 209 2.94 -12.07 -2.51
N LEU A 210 3.58 -10.93 -2.21
CA LEU A 210 5.04 -10.75 -2.36
C LEU A 210 5.83 -11.63 -1.39
N LEU A 211 5.20 -12.06 -0.30
CA LEU A 211 5.77 -12.97 0.68
C LEU A 211 5.66 -14.44 0.24
N SER A 212 5.06 -14.75 -0.91
CA SER A 212 4.93 -16.13 -1.37
C SER A 212 6.28 -16.80 -1.63
N SER A 213 6.33 -18.10 -1.34
CA SER A 213 7.44 -18.99 -1.67
C SER A 213 7.44 -19.42 -3.15
N SER A 214 6.31 -19.26 -3.86
CA SER A 214 6.18 -19.64 -5.28
C SER A 214 6.87 -18.68 -6.26
N LEU A 215 7.20 -17.47 -5.81
CA LEU A 215 7.90 -16.47 -6.64
C LEU A 215 9.37 -16.85 -6.85
N ASP A 216 9.79 -16.98 -8.11
CA ASP A 216 11.21 -17.02 -8.48
C ASP A 216 11.88 -15.63 -8.25
N ALA A 217 13.18 -15.54 -8.51
CA ALA A 217 13.93 -14.30 -8.27
C ALA A 217 13.51 -13.13 -9.17
N GLU A 218 13.23 -13.40 -10.44
CA GLU A 218 12.86 -12.38 -11.44
C GLU A 218 11.45 -11.87 -11.19
N SER A 219 10.48 -12.78 -11.05
CA SER A 219 9.10 -12.49 -10.72
C SER A 219 8.99 -11.71 -9.42
N ARG A 220 9.79 -12.07 -8.41
CA ARG A 220 9.83 -11.34 -7.13
C ARG A 220 10.31 -9.91 -7.28
N ALA A 221 11.35 -9.65 -8.08
CA ALA A 221 11.83 -8.30 -8.35
C ALA A 221 10.76 -7.51 -9.11
N TYR A 222 10.20 -8.09 -10.18
CA TYR A 222 9.17 -7.49 -11.01
C TYR A 222 7.93 -7.09 -10.20
N PHE A 223 7.33 -8.02 -9.47
CA PHE A 223 6.12 -7.77 -8.70
C PHE A 223 6.36 -6.84 -7.51
N SER A 224 7.54 -6.86 -6.89
CA SER A 224 7.85 -5.90 -5.83
C SER A 224 7.92 -4.46 -6.36
N PHE A 225 8.52 -4.25 -7.54
CA PHE A 225 8.54 -2.94 -8.19
C PHE A 225 7.14 -2.49 -8.64
N ASN A 226 6.38 -3.41 -9.23
CA ASN A 226 5.00 -3.15 -9.64
C ASN A 226 4.10 -2.80 -8.43
N ALA A 227 4.23 -3.52 -7.32
CA ALA A 227 3.54 -3.24 -6.07
C ALA A 227 3.88 -1.84 -5.54
N LYS A 228 5.17 -1.50 -5.49
CA LYS A 228 5.61 -0.17 -5.04
C LYS A 228 4.99 0.94 -5.91
N THR A 229 5.00 0.76 -7.22
CA THR A 229 4.38 1.71 -8.16
C THR A 229 2.88 1.89 -7.89
N ALA A 230 2.16 0.78 -7.66
CA ALA A 230 0.73 0.83 -7.34
C ALA A 230 0.45 1.50 -5.97
N VAL A 231 1.30 1.26 -4.98
CA VAL A 231 1.20 1.89 -3.65
C VAL A 231 1.47 3.39 -3.75
N ASP A 232 2.54 3.79 -4.42
CA ASP A 232 2.85 5.19 -4.65
C ASP A 232 1.68 5.87 -5.37
N ALA A 233 1.09 5.24 -6.39
CA ALA A 233 -0.09 5.78 -7.08
C ALA A 233 -1.29 6.01 -6.14
N GLN A 234 -1.58 5.09 -5.21
CA GLN A 234 -2.65 5.31 -4.21
C GLN A 234 -2.31 6.42 -3.23
N LEU A 235 -1.06 6.51 -2.76
CA LEU A 235 -0.62 7.56 -1.84
C LEU A 235 -0.71 8.95 -2.48
N HIS A 236 -0.39 9.06 -3.78
CA HIS A 236 -0.47 10.34 -4.47
C HIS A 236 -1.90 10.87 -4.60
N ARG A 237 -2.96 10.04 -4.45
CA ARG A 237 -4.35 10.51 -4.54
C ARG A 237 -4.76 11.45 -3.40
N LEU A 238 -4.07 11.39 -2.26
CA LEU A 238 -4.24 12.36 -1.18
C LEU A 238 -2.91 13.09 -0.98
N ARG A 239 -2.85 14.36 -1.39
CA ARG A 239 -1.59 15.12 -1.41
C ARG A 239 -1.78 16.61 -1.22
N VAL A 240 -0.74 17.26 -0.72
CA VAL A 240 -0.55 18.70 -0.81
C VAL A 240 0.27 18.99 -2.07
N ASN A 241 -0.09 20.00 -2.84
CA ASN A 241 0.70 20.40 -3.99
C ASN A 241 2.02 21.05 -3.53
N PRO A 242 3.18 20.62 -4.06
CA PRO A 242 4.43 21.31 -3.81
C PRO A 242 4.38 22.73 -4.40
N GLY A 243 5.15 23.65 -3.83
CA GLY A 243 5.08 25.06 -4.20
C GLY A 243 6.41 25.79 -4.03
N LYS A 244 6.58 26.89 -4.76
CA LYS A 244 7.70 27.82 -4.61
C LYS A 244 7.13 29.21 -4.37
N TYR A 245 7.51 29.85 -3.28
CA TYR A 245 6.98 31.16 -2.87
C TYR A 245 8.11 32.15 -2.63
N ARG A 246 7.90 33.39 -3.07
CA ARG A 246 8.80 34.51 -2.78
C ARG A 246 8.09 35.48 -1.84
N LEU A 247 8.72 35.78 -0.72
CA LEU A 247 8.19 36.67 0.31
C LEU A 247 8.96 37.99 0.29
N THR A 248 8.21 39.07 0.10
CA THR A 248 8.72 40.46 0.08
C THR A 248 8.21 41.27 1.27
N THR A 249 7.29 40.72 2.06
CA THR A 249 6.68 41.35 3.25
C THR A 249 6.89 40.48 4.49
N GLU A 250 6.87 41.10 5.68
CA GLU A 250 6.99 40.40 6.97
C GLU A 250 5.86 39.39 7.19
N LYS A 251 4.66 39.70 6.70
CA LYS A 251 3.49 38.82 6.75
C LYS A 251 2.98 38.57 5.34
N ALA A 252 2.73 37.31 5.00
CA ALA A 252 2.19 36.91 3.72
C ALA A 252 1.18 35.77 3.89
N VAL A 253 0.15 35.76 3.04
CA VAL A 253 -0.82 34.66 2.94
C VAL A 253 -0.51 33.88 1.68
N LEU A 254 -0.17 32.60 1.81
CA LEU A 254 0.25 31.74 0.72
C LEU A 254 -0.85 30.73 0.37
N PRO A 255 -1.23 30.59 -0.90
CA PRO A 255 -2.25 29.64 -1.32
C PRO A 255 -1.65 28.22 -1.37
N VAL A 256 -2.09 27.32 -0.48
CA VAL A 256 -1.67 25.91 -0.46
C VAL A 256 -2.81 25.03 -0.92
N THR A 257 -2.63 24.32 -2.04
CA THR A 257 -3.68 23.42 -2.56
C THR A 257 -3.52 22.01 -2.00
N VAL A 258 -4.61 21.46 -1.49
CA VAL A 258 -4.73 20.08 -1.00
C VAL A 258 -5.70 19.34 -1.91
N ILE A 259 -5.35 18.12 -2.28
CA ILE A 259 -6.08 17.32 -3.27
C ILE A 259 -6.53 16.01 -2.63
N ASN A 260 -7.80 15.68 -2.84
CA ASN A 260 -8.39 14.38 -2.54
C ASN A 260 -8.98 13.79 -3.82
N ASP A 261 -8.28 12.84 -4.44
CA ASP A 261 -8.72 12.08 -5.61
C ASP A 261 -9.42 10.75 -5.20
N PHE A 262 -9.85 10.62 -3.94
CA PHE A 262 -10.67 9.49 -3.49
C PHE A 262 -12.17 9.80 -3.63
N PRO A 263 -13.01 8.77 -3.86
CA PRO A 263 -14.46 8.92 -4.04
C PRO A 263 -15.22 9.11 -2.73
N ILE A 264 -14.53 9.46 -1.65
CA ILE A 264 -15.11 9.68 -0.32
C ILE A 264 -14.59 11.00 0.25
N ASP A 265 -15.37 11.57 1.16
CA ASP A 265 -14.95 12.72 1.94
C ASP A 265 -13.86 12.31 2.95
N VAL A 266 -12.85 13.16 3.10
CA VAL A 266 -11.67 12.92 3.92
C VAL A 266 -11.48 14.09 4.88
N THR A 267 -11.22 13.80 6.15
CA THR A 267 -10.85 14.83 7.15
C THR A 267 -9.45 14.54 7.66
N VAL A 268 -8.56 15.53 7.57
CA VAL A 268 -7.15 15.42 7.95
C VAL A 268 -6.65 16.69 8.61
N ASP A 269 -5.54 16.56 9.33
CA ASP A 269 -4.74 17.69 9.78
C ASP A 269 -3.53 17.85 8.83
N ILE A 270 -2.99 19.06 8.73
CA ILE A 270 -1.83 19.37 7.89
C ILE A 270 -0.81 20.09 8.76
N GLN A 271 0.23 19.35 9.13
CA GLN A 271 1.33 19.86 9.92
C GLN A 271 2.35 20.55 9.03
N MET A 272 2.70 21.79 9.37
CA MET A 272 3.63 22.62 8.62
C MET A 272 4.95 22.73 9.40
N LEU A 273 6.01 22.11 8.89
CA LEU A 273 7.30 22.01 9.57
C LEU A 273 8.38 22.76 8.76
N ALA A 274 8.78 23.94 9.25
CA ALA A 274 9.88 24.69 8.67
C ALA A 274 11.25 24.09 9.06
N MET A 275 12.17 24.01 8.10
CA MET A 275 13.53 23.51 8.34
C MET A 275 14.39 24.44 9.21
N ASN A 276 13.98 25.69 9.38
CA ASN A 276 14.66 26.67 10.21
C ASN A 276 13.67 27.73 10.73
N THR A 277 14.13 28.59 11.64
CA THR A 277 13.31 29.61 12.30
C THR A 277 13.17 30.91 11.50
N ARG A 278 13.63 30.97 10.24
CA ARG A 278 13.55 32.20 9.42
C ARG A 278 12.12 32.55 9.05
N ILE A 279 11.24 31.55 8.97
CA ILE A 279 9.83 31.71 8.66
C ILE A 279 9.03 30.86 9.64
N ILE A 280 8.04 31.47 10.28
CA ILE A 280 7.05 30.80 11.10
C ILE A 280 5.78 30.62 10.27
N VAL A 281 5.20 29.44 10.33
CA VAL A 281 3.98 29.07 9.59
C VAL A 281 3.01 28.35 10.51
N ASP A 282 1.72 28.58 10.30
CA ASP A 282 0.66 27.89 11.03
C ASP A 282 0.37 26.51 10.43
N SER A 283 -0.10 25.58 11.25
CA SER A 283 -0.63 24.28 10.81
C SER A 283 -2.16 24.32 10.70
N PHE A 284 -2.75 23.39 9.96
CA PHE A 284 -4.20 23.32 9.77
C PHE A 284 -4.77 22.09 10.49
N THR A 285 -5.92 22.26 11.16
CA THR A 285 -6.63 21.18 11.84
C THR A 285 -8.04 21.01 11.28
N GLY A 286 -8.55 19.78 11.24
CA GLY A 286 -9.90 19.45 10.80
C GLY A 286 -10.20 19.83 9.35
N VAL A 287 -9.20 19.73 8.46
CA VAL A 287 -9.36 20.05 7.04
C VAL A 287 -10.23 18.99 6.38
N LYS A 288 -11.50 19.35 6.16
CA LYS A 288 -12.46 18.57 5.36
C LYS A 288 -12.18 18.75 3.87
N LEU A 289 -12.03 17.64 3.16
CA LEU A 289 -11.83 17.52 1.72
C LEU A 289 -12.95 16.67 1.16
N ALA A 290 -13.77 17.22 0.26
CA ALA A 290 -14.84 16.47 -0.38
C ALA A 290 -14.26 15.38 -1.32
N ALA A 291 -15.06 14.37 -1.64
CA ALA A 291 -14.71 13.37 -2.66
C ALA A 291 -14.29 14.02 -3.99
N ASN A 292 -13.22 13.52 -4.61
CA ASN A 292 -12.68 13.95 -5.91
C ASN A 292 -12.55 15.49 -6.04
N SER A 293 -12.03 16.14 -4.99
CA SER A 293 -12.00 17.60 -4.90
C SER A 293 -10.60 18.15 -4.61
N LYS A 294 -10.45 19.44 -4.88
CA LYS A 294 -9.27 20.23 -4.51
C LYS A 294 -9.72 21.37 -3.61
N ARG A 295 -8.96 21.64 -2.55
CA ARG A 295 -9.22 22.73 -1.62
C ARG A 295 -7.98 23.60 -1.48
N GLN A 296 -8.16 24.90 -1.63
CA GLN A 296 -7.11 25.88 -1.36
C GLN A 296 -7.20 26.32 0.10
N LEU A 297 -6.07 26.28 0.80
CA LEU A 297 -5.88 26.74 2.16
C LEU A 297 -5.02 28.00 2.15
N GLU A 298 -5.28 28.89 3.10
CA GLU A 298 -4.56 30.14 3.27
C GLU A 298 -3.50 29.96 4.36
N LEU A 299 -2.25 29.78 3.95
CA LEU A 299 -1.12 29.61 4.86
C LEU A 299 -0.55 30.97 5.25
N ASN A 300 -0.69 31.33 6.52
CA ASN A 300 -0.01 32.50 7.07
C ASN A 300 1.49 32.20 7.25
N ALA A 301 2.32 33.02 6.62
CA ALA A 301 3.77 32.96 6.75
C ALA A 301 4.29 34.28 7.35
N PHE A 302 5.06 34.15 8.43
CA PHE A 302 5.69 35.26 9.14
C PHE A 302 7.21 35.18 8.95
N VAL A 303 7.78 36.18 8.29
CA VAL A 303 9.22 36.27 8.01
C VAL A 303 9.93 36.89 9.21
N ILE A 304 10.89 36.15 9.76
CA ILE A 304 11.76 36.58 10.86
C ILE A 304 13.12 37.06 10.32
N ALA A 305 13.63 36.40 9.27
CA ALA A 305 14.91 36.76 8.67
C ALA A 305 14.93 36.47 7.16
N PRO A 306 15.70 37.24 6.36
CA PRO A 306 15.87 36.96 4.94
C PRO A 306 16.59 35.62 4.71
N GLY A 307 16.38 35.04 3.52
CA GLY A 307 16.99 33.79 3.08
C GLY A 307 15.99 32.74 2.62
N GLN A 308 16.52 31.58 2.24
CA GLN A 308 15.72 30.44 1.78
C GLN A 308 15.39 29.49 2.94
N THR A 309 14.21 28.89 2.89
CA THR A 309 13.80 27.80 3.78
C THR A 309 12.85 26.85 3.06
N ILE A 310 12.72 25.64 3.58
CA ILE A 310 11.75 24.66 3.14
C ILE A 310 10.76 24.46 4.28
N VAL A 311 9.49 24.45 3.94
CA VAL A 311 8.39 24.03 4.81
C VAL A 311 7.87 22.71 4.29
N PHE A 312 7.92 21.67 5.11
CA PHE A 312 7.27 20.40 4.83
C PHE A 312 5.80 20.49 5.24
N ALA A 313 4.91 20.21 4.31
CA ALA A 313 3.48 20.06 4.56
C ALA A 313 3.15 18.57 4.68
N GLN A 314 2.98 18.10 5.91
CA GLN A 314 2.74 16.70 6.24
C GLN A 314 1.26 16.49 6.56
N ILE A 315 0.58 15.63 5.80
CA ILE A 315 -0.80 15.24 6.09
C ILE A 315 -0.78 14.22 7.22
N VAL A 316 -1.52 14.48 8.30
CA VAL A 316 -1.60 13.62 9.48
C VAL A 316 -3.06 13.31 9.84
N ASP A 317 -3.27 12.20 10.54
CA ASP A 317 -4.57 11.87 11.14
C ASP A 317 -4.81 12.69 12.41
N SER A 318 -5.99 12.56 13.02
CA SER A 318 -6.33 13.26 14.27
C SER A 318 -5.46 12.87 15.48
N GLU A 319 -4.67 11.81 15.37
CA GLU A 319 -3.72 11.35 16.38
C GLU A 319 -2.27 11.83 16.08
N GLY A 320 -2.06 12.57 14.98
CA GLY A 320 -0.77 13.07 14.55
C GLY A 320 0.09 12.05 13.79
N SER A 321 -0.46 10.92 13.34
CA SER A 321 0.28 9.94 12.52
C SER A 321 0.26 10.32 11.05
N ASP A 322 1.41 10.21 10.36
CA ASP A 322 1.53 10.52 8.93
C ASP A 322 0.60 9.69 8.04
N VAL A 323 -0.23 10.33 7.21
CA VAL A 323 -1.20 9.64 6.33
C VAL A 323 -0.67 9.51 4.90
N ALA A 324 0.00 10.54 4.40
CA ALA A 324 0.50 10.63 3.03
C ALA A 324 1.93 11.22 3.02
N PRO A 325 2.68 11.11 1.91
CA PRO A 325 4.00 11.73 1.80
C PRO A 325 3.96 13.25 2.00
N ALA A 326 4.98 13.81 2.66
CA ALA A 326 5.11 15.26 2.82
C ALA A 326 5.30 15.96 1.47
N ALA A 327 4.63 17.11 1.30
CA ALA A 327 4.92 18.02 0.21
C ALA A 327 5.97 19.05 0.62
N VAL A 328 6.77 19.50 -0.36
CA VAL A 328 7.81 20.50 -0.16
C VAL A 328 7.32 21.87 -0.64
N LEU A 329 7.32 22.85 0.27
CA LEU A 329 7.09 24.25 -0.04
C LEU A 329 8.42 25.00 0.11
N ALA A 330 8.99 25.46 -0.98
CA ALA A 330 10.24 26.23 -0.98
C ALA A 330 9.93 27.72 -0.86
N LEU A 331 10.33 28.35 0.25
CA LEU A 331 10.08 29.76 0.53
C LEU A 331 11.39 30.54 0.46
N ASN A 332 11.38 31.68 -0.24
CA ASN A 332 12.50 32.60 -0.32
C ASN A 332 12.09 33.98 0.20
N ALA A 333 12.62 34.38 1.35
CA ALA A 333 12.34 35.66 1.98
C ALA A 333 13.42 36.70 1.62
N THR A 334 12.97 37.84 1.12
CA THR A 334 13.83 38.99 0.77
C THR A 334 13.52 40.24 1.60
N VAL A 335 12.74 40.07 2.68
CA VAL A 335 12.32 41.17 3.55
C VAL A 335 13.53 41.76 4.26
N ILE A 336 13.67 43.08 4.15
CA ILE A 336 14.68 43.86 4.88
C ILE A 336 13.95 44.50 6.07
N ASP A 337 14.51 44.39 7.27
CA ASP A 337 13.95 45.00 8.48
C ASP A 337 13.80 46.53 8.27
N PRO A 338 12.57 47.09 8.35
CA PRO A 338 12.33 48.52 8.18
C PRO A 338 13.16 49.39 9.13
N ARG A 339 13.51 48.89 10.32
CA ARG A 339 14.33 49.59 11.29
C ARG A 339 15.76 49.75 10.78
N LEU A 340 16.30 48.73 10.13
CA LEU A 340 17.64 48.78 9.53
C LEU A 340 17.70 49.84 8.43
N THR A 341 16.65 49.98 7.63
CA THR A 341 16.53 51.05 6.63
C THR A 341 16.59 52.42 7.30
N TRP A 342 15.82 52.66 8.37
CA TRP A 342 15.89 53.93 9.11
C TRP A 342 17.26 54.20 9.74
N PHE A 343 17.92 53.20 10.32
CA PHE A 343 19.25 53.37 10.90
C PHE A 343 20.31 53.71 9.84
N THR A 344 20.29 53.00 8.71
CA THR A 344 21.23 53.22 7.60
C THR A 344 20.99 54.56 6.91
N THR A 345 19.74 54.94 6.65
CA THR A 345 19.39 56.25 6.11
C THR A 345 19.76 57.37 7.09
N GLY A 346 19.46 57.23 8.38
CA GLY A 346 19.83 58.20 9.41
C GLY A 346 21.34 58.38 9.54
N ALA A 347 22.10 57.28 9.56
CA ALA A 347 23.57 57.31 9.57
C ALA A 347 24.14 57.98 8.31
N ALA A 348 23.59 57.69 7.13
CA ALA A 348 23.99 58.32 5.88
C ALA A 348 23.75 59.84 5.90
N ILE A 349 22.60 60.29 6.42
CA ILE A 349 22.29 61.71 6.58
C ILE A 349 23.28 62.38 7.55
N LEU A 350 23.56 61.74 8.69
CA LEU A 350 24.53 62.27 9.66
C LEU A 350 25.94 62.38 9.06
N LEU A 351 26.38 61.39 8.28
CA LEU A 351 27.66 61.43 7.58
C LEU A 351 27.71 62.56 6.53
N LEU A 352 26.62 62.78 5.80
CA LEU A 352 26.51 63.88 4.85
C LEU A 352 26.61 65.25 5.56
N LEU A 353 25.89 65.42 6.67
CA LEU A 353 25.94 66.64 7.48
C LEU A 353 27.33 66.88 8.06
N ALA A 354 28.00 65.83 8.55
CA ALA A 354 29.37 65.91 9.04
C ALA A 354 30.35 66.33 7.92
N ALA A 355 30.21 65.79 6.71
CA ALA A 355 31.01 66.17 5.56
C ALA A 355 30.80 67.64 5.16
N ILE A 356 29.55 68.13 5.15
CA ILE A 356 29.23 69.53 4.89
C ILE A 356 29.86 70.43 5.97
N ALA A 357 29.70 70.08 7.25
CA ALA A 357 30.27 70.84 8.36
C ALA A 357 31.81 70.90 8.29
N GLN A 358 32.47 69.77 7.96
CA GLN A 358 33.92 69.72 7.75
C GLN A 358 34.36 70.59 6.57
N SER A 359 33.61 70.58 5.47
CA SER A 359 33.88 71.43 4.30
C SER A 359 33.80 72.92 4.63
N VAL A 360 32.72 73.35 5.29
CA VAL A 360 32.54 74.75 5.74
C VAL A 360 33.65 75.17 6.71
N ARG A 361 34.02 74.29 7.65
CA ARG A 361 35.10 74.56 8.62
C ARG A 361 36.47 74.66 7.93
N ARG A 362 36.71 73.88 6.86
CA ARG A 362 37.93 73.95 6.04
C ARG A 362 38.00 75.26 5.25
N VAL A 363 36.90 75.69 4.62
CA VAL A 363 36.83 76.97 3.89
C VAL A 363 36.98 78.18 4.83
N ARG A 364 36.39 78.14 6.03
CA ARG A 364 36.58 79.20 7.04
C ARG A 364 38.02 79.31 7.54
N LYS A 365 38.73 78.19 7.73
CA LYS A 365 40.15 78.22 8.10
C LYS A 365 41.05 78.72 6.97
N GLY A 366 40.73 78.43 5.71
CA GLY A 366 41.47 78.98 4.56
C GLY A 366 41.31 80.50 4.38
N ARG A 367 40.21 81.08 4.87
CA ARG A 367 39.96 82.53 4.86
C ARG A 367 40.62 83.30 6.00
N GLN A 368 41.05 82.63 7.07
CA GLN A 368 41.79 83.27 8.18
C GLN A 368 43.31 83.33 7.94
N SER A 369 43.80 82.77 6.84
CA SER A 369 45.20 82.84 6.41
C SER A 369 45.45 83.90 5.31
N GLU A 370 44.46 84.76 5.01
CA GLU A 370 44.53 85.83 4.00
C GLU A 370 44.18 87.23 4.56
N ILE A 371 44.15 87.39 5.89
CA ILE A 371 44.19 88.69 6.60
C ILE A 371 45.36 88.62 7.56
#